data_AF-A0A352FTZ1-F1
#
_entry.id   AF-A0A352FTZ1-F1
#
_cell.length_a   1.000
_cell.length_b   1.000
_cell.length_c   1.000
_cell.angle_alpha   90.00
_cell.angle_beta   90.00
_cell.angle_gamma   90.00
#
_symmetry.space_group_name_H-M   'P 1'
#
loop_
_entity.id
_entity.type
_entity.pdbx_description
1 polymer ?
#
loop_
_entity_poly.entity_id
_entity_poly.type
_entity_poly.pdbx_seq_one_letter_code
_entity_poly.pdbx_strand_id
1 'polypeptide(L)'
;MPSYSPSKFCKTTRCPSSETLLRYRRHRLPIQDRATVETHLGHCEFCSAELQLLKRHRNELEEYRAVEMPVQLRRLAEDLLSKTARRLSLISELSDRHLLSH
;
A
#
# COMPACT_ATOMS: atom_id res chain seq x y z
N MET A 1 -3.42 -34.37 -11.49
CA MET A 1 -2.66 -33.24 -10.90
C MET A 1 -3.16 -31.96 -11.57
N PRO A 2 -3.89 -31.07 -10.89
CA PRO A 2 -4.39 -29.87 -11.54
C PRO A 2 -3.22 -28.91 -11.79
N SER A 3 -2.99 -28.58 -13.04
CA SER A 3 -2.02 -27.58 -13.50
C SER A 3 -2.42 -26.19 -12.98
N TYR A 4 -1.63 -25.63 -12.07
CA TYR A 4 -1.87 -24.30 -11.51
C TYR A 4 -1.37 -23.25 -12.51
N SER A 5 -2.28 -22.61 -13.24
CA SER A 5 -1.93 -21.43 -14.03
C SER A 5 -1.95 -20.20 -13.10
N PRO A 6 -0.84 -19.44 -12.97
CA PRO A 6 -0.77 -18.26 -12.11
C PRO A 6 -1.76 -17.16 -12.52
N SER A 7 -2.35 -17.25 -13.72
CA SER A 7 -3.40 -16.35 -14.20
C SER A 7 -4.68 -16.35 -13.37
N LYS A 8 -4.89 -17.34 -12.47
CA LYS A 8 -6.08 -17.41 -11.59
C LYS A 8 -5.88 -16.77 -10.21
N PHE A 9 -4.64 -16.52 -9.79
CA PHE A 9 -4.33 -15.90 -8.51
C PHE A 9 -4.07 -14.41 -8.70
N CYS A 10 -5.13 -13.66 -9.04
CA CYS A 10 -5.00 -12.23 -9.26
C CYS A 10 -6.23 -11.48 -8.72
N LYS A 11 -6.00 -10.33 -8.11
CA LYS A 11 -7.08 -9.45 -7.64
C LYS A 11 -7.72 -8.78 -8.85
N THR A 12 -9.04 -8.87 -8.96
CA THR A 12 -9.82 -8.27 -10.04
C THR A 12 -10.70 -7.15 -9.50
N THR A 13 -11.32 -6.37 -10.38
CA THR A 13 -12.29 -5.33 -9.99
C THR A 13 -13.54 -5.90 -9.29
N ARG A 14 -13.80 -7.20 -9.43
CA ARG A 14 -14.89 -7.91 -8.72
C ARG A 14 -14.49 -8.36 -7.31
N CYS A 15 -13.21 -8.28 -6.95
CA CYS A 15 -12.75 -8.64 -5.63
C CYS A 15 -13.13 -7.56 -4.60
N PRO A 16 -13.54 -7.95 -3.38
CA PRO A 16 -13.76 -7.00 -2.31
C PRO A 16 -12.46 -6.26 -1.97
N SER A 17 -12.60 -5.04 -1.48
CA SER A 17 -11.46 -4.29 -0.94
C SER A 17 -10.91 -4.99 0.31
N SER A 18 -9.63 -4.76 0.59
CA SER A 18 -8.98 -5.30 1.79
C SER A 18 -9.66 -4.77 3.08
N GLU A 19 -10.16 -3.53 3.05
CA GLU A 19 -10.96 -2.96 4.14
C GLU A 19 -12.27 -3.73 4.36
N THR A 20 -12.98 -4.08 3.28
CA THR A 20 -14.21 -4.89 3.36
C THR A 20 -13.91 -6.28 3.94
N LEU A 21 -12.82 -6.93 3.51
CA LEU A 21 -12.38 -8.22 4.10
C LEU A 21 -12.04 -8.10 5.59
N LEU A 22 -11.42 -7.00 6.02
CA LEU A 22 -11.17 -6.71 7.43
C LEU A 22 -12.45 -6.50 8.23
N ARG A 23 -13.43 -5.77 7.67
CA ARG A 23 -14.75 -5.58 8.30
C ARG A 23 -15.53 -6.89 8.37
N TYR A 24 -15.49 -7.71 7.33
CA TYR A 24 -16.07 -9.06 7.28
C TYR A 24 -15.52 -9.91 8.42
N ARG A 25 -14.19 -9.98 8.54
CA ARG A 25 -13.48 -10.70 9.60
C ARG A 25 -13.85 -10.20 11.00
N ARG A 26 -14.00 -8.89 11.19
CA ARG A 26 -14.39 -8.27 12.48
C ARG A 26 -15.90 -8.35 12.77
N HIS A 27 -16.68 -9.00 11.92
CA HIS A 27 -18.14 -9.06 11.99
C HIS A 27 -18.82 -7.68 12.01
N ARG A 28 -18.20 -6.68 11.35
CA ARG A 28 -18.69 -5.28 11.26
C ARG A 28 -19.31 -4.96 9.89
N LEU A 29 -19.75 -5.98 9.16
CA LEU A 29 -20.51 -5.83 7.92
C LEU A 29 -21.99 -6.10 8.16
N PRO A 30 -22.90 -5.38 7.47
CA PRO A 30 -24.31 -5.76 7.35
C PRO A 30 -24.47 -7.20 6.83
N ILE A 31 -25.59 -7.84 7.15
CA ILE A 31 -25.86 -9.24 6.80
C ILE A 31 -25.82 -9.46 5.27
N GLN A 32 -26.38 -8.53 4.49
CA GLN A 32 -26.34 -8.59 3.02
C GLN A 32 -24.90 -8.55 2.48
N ASP A 33 -24.08 -7.62 2.96
CA ASP A 33 -22.67 -7.50 2.54
C ASP A 33 -21.82 -8.69 2.99
N ARG A 34 -22.22 -9.35 4.07
CA ARG A 34 -21.54 -10.55 4.56
C ARG A 34 -21.77 -11.74 3.62
N ALA A 35 -23.01 -11.94 3.16
CA ALA A 35 -23.36 -13.02 2.25
C ALA A 35 -22.67 -12.86 0.88
N THR A 36 -22.54 -11.62 0.38
CA THR A 36 -21.84 -11.36 -0.90
C THR A 36 -20.35 -11.66 -0.79
N VAL A 37 -19.69 -11.26 0.30
CA VAL A 37 -18.28 -11.58 0.56
C VAL A 37 -18.08 -13.09 0.73
N GLU A 38 -18.95 -13.78 1.47
CA GLU A 38 -18.88 -15.22 1.66
C GLU A 38 -19.02 -15.99 0.35
N THR A 39 -19.95 -15.57 -0.51
CA THR A 39 -20.09 -16.10 -1.86
C THR A 39 -18.83 -15.86 -2.69
N HIS A 40 -18.21 -14.68 -2.61
CA HIS A 40 -16.97 -14.37 -3.32
C HIS A 40 -15.80 -15.24 -2.86
N LEU A 41 -15.64 -15.45 -1.55
CA LEU A 41 -14.57 -16.26 -0.97
C LEU A 41 -14.66 -17.73 -1.43
N GLY A 42 -15.87 -18.24 -1.67
CA GLY A 42 -16.06 -19.58 -2.23
C GLY A 42 -15.49 -19.77 -3.66
N HIS A 43 -15.31 -18.68 -4.41
CA HIS A 43 -14.90 -18.74 -5.82
C HIS A 43 -13.53 -18.10 -6.10
N CYS A 44 -13.03 -17.26 -5.19
CA CYS A 44 -11.79 -16.51 -5.37
C CYS A 44 -10.69 -17.01 -4.43
N GLU A 45 -9.74 -17.76 -4.97
CA GLU A 45 -8.58 -18.25 -4.21
C GLU A 45 -7.72 -17.10 -3.66
N PHE A 46 -7.60 -16.00 -4.42
CA PHE A 46 -6.86 -14.81 -3.99
C PHE A 46 -7.44 -14.20 -2.72
N CYS A 47 -8.74 -13.90 -2.69
CA CYS A 47 -9.37 -13.26 -1.53
C CYS A 47 -9.46 -14.22 -0.34
N SER A 48 -9.57 -15.52 -0.59
CA SER A 48 -9.50 -16.54 0.45
C SER A 48 -8.12 -16.63 1.08
N ALA A 49 -7.05 -16.59 0.29
CA ALA A 49 -5.68 -16.49 0.79
C ALA A 49 -5.44 -15.15 1.53
N GLU A 50 -5.93 -14.04 0.99
CA GLU A 50 -5.86 -12.71 1.63
C GLU A 50 -6.56 -12.73 3.00
N LEU A 51 -7.74 -13.32 3.11
CA LEU A 51 -8.46 -13.44 4.38
C LEU A 51 -7.68 -14.30 5.40
N GLN A 52 -7.04 -15.39 4.97
CA GLN A 52 -6.17 -16.20 5.83
C GLN A 52 -4.95 -15.41 6.32
N LEU A 53 -4.31 -14.65 5.42
CA LEU A 53 -3.20 -13.76 5.75
C LEU A 53 -3.62 -12.74 6.80
N LEU A 54 -4.74 -12.06 6.57
CA LEU A 54 -5.31 -11.10 7.51
C LEU A 54 -5.63 -11.78 8.84
N LYS A 55 -6.22 -12.98 8.85
CA LYS A 55 -6.51 -13.71 10.09
C LYS A 55 -5.25 -14.03 10.90
N ARG A 56 -4.16 -14.42 10.22
CA ARG A 56 -2.87 -14.77 10.84
C ARG A 56 -2.15 -13.54 11.40
N HIS A 57 -2.03 -12.48 10.61
CA HIS A 57 -1.43 -11.23 11.04
C HIS A 57 -2.53 -10.35 11.62
N ARG A 58 -2.79 -10.51 12.92
CA ARG A 58 -3.62 -9.55 13.62
C ARG A 58 -2.97 -8.17 13.44
N ASN A 59 -3.70 -7.23 12.83
CA ASN A 59 -3.52 -5.80 13.08
C ASN A 59 -3.86 -5.49 14.55
N GLU A 60 -3.35 -6.27 15.50
CA GLU A 60 -2.93 -5.69 16.76
C GLU A 60 -1.93 -4.63 16.30
N LEU A 61 -2.16 -3.37 16.69
CA LEU A 61 -1.14 -2.36 16.53
C LEU A 61 0.10 -2.95 17.19
N GLU A 62 0.97 -3.56 16.39
CA GLU A 62 2.34 -3.79 16.77
C GLU A 62 2.77 -2.40 17.17
N GLU A 63 2.99 -2.21 18.48
CA GLU A 63 3.30 -0.90 19.04
C GLU A 63 4.47 -0.39 18.24
N TYR A 64 4.18 0.46 17.25
CA TYR A 64 5.19 1.01 16.40
C TYR A 64 5.93 1.96 17.32
N ARG A 65 7.00 1.44 17.92
CA ARG A 65 7.93 2.27 18.64
C ARG A 65 8.57 3.10 17.56
N ALA A 66 8.14 4.34 17.46
CA ALA A 66 8.85 5.36 16.71
C ALA A 66 10.23 5.46 17.37
N VAL A 67 11.17 4.67 16.86
CA VAL A 67 12.56 4.75 17.26
C VAL A 67 13.09 6.03 16.65
N GLU A 68 13.79 6.84 17.45
CA GLU A 68 14.47 8.01 16.91
C GLU A 68 15.41 7.58 15.79
N MET A 69 15.35 8.29 14.66
CA MET A 69 16.25 8.07 13.54
C MET A 69 17.69 8.36 13.99
N PRO A 70 18.65 7.43 13.80
CA PRO A 70 20.05 7.67 14.11
C PRO A 70 20.57 8.96 13.47
N VAL A 71 21.27 9.78 14.24
CA VAL A 71 21.69 11.14 13.82
C VAL A 71 22.50 11.14 12.52
N GLN A 72 23.28 10.09 12.27
CA GLN A 72 24.09 9.94 11.06
C GLN A 72 23.20 9.76 9.83
N LEU A 73 22.14 8.96 9.96
CA LEU A 73 21.17 8.75 8.89
C LEU A 73 20.33 10.00 8.65
N ARG A 74 19.97 10.72 9.72
CA ARG A 74 19.29 12.02 9.61
C ARG A 74 20.13 13.02 8.81
N ARG A 75 21.40 13.20 9.20
CA ARG A 75 22.33 14.13 8.52
C ARG A 75 22.53 13.75 7.05
N LEU A 76 22.68 12.45 6.77
CA LEU A 76 22.81 11.97 5.40
C LEU A 76 21.55 12.32 4.58
N ALA A 77 20.36 12.09 5.12
CA ALA A 77 19.11 12.42 4.45
C ALA A 77 18.99 13.94 4.20
N GLU A 78 19.29 14.76 5.20
CA GLU A 78 19.32 16.23 5.10
C GLU A 78 20.29 16.71 4.01
N ASP A 79 21.48 16.11 3.92
CA ASP A 79 22.48 16.44 2.89
C ASP A 79 22.00 16.05 1.48
N LEU A 80 21.41 14.87 1.32
CA LEU A 80 20.87 14.40 0.04
C LEU A 80 19.72 15.27 -0.43
N LEU A 81 18.78 15.57 0.46
CA LEU A 81 17.63 16.44 0.17
C LEU A 81 18.09 17.86 -0.14
N SER A 82 19.03 18.42 0.62
CA SER A 82 19.60 19.75 0.37
C SER A 82 20.30 19.84 -0.98
N LYS A 83 21.08 18.81 -1.36
CA LYS A 83 21.71 18.74 -2.69
C LYS A 83 20.68 18.68 -3.81
N THR A 84 19.59 17.93 -3.60
CA THR A 84 18.53 17.78 -4.59
C THR A 84 17.73 19.07 -4.74
N ALA A 85 17.37 19.72 -3.64
CA ALA A 85 16.71 21.03 -3.62
C ALA A 85 17.57 22.10 -4.31
N ARG A 86 18.89 22.15 -4.04
CA ARG A 86 19.80 23.07 -4.74
C ARG A 86 19.90 22.81 -6.23
N ARG A 87 19.87 21.54 -6.66
CA ARG A 87 19.86 21.20 -8.09
C ARG A 87 18.57 21.66 -8.76
N LEU A 88 17.43 21.47 -8.10
CA LEU A 88 16.14 21.92 -8.61
C LEU A 88 16.04 23.45 -8.67
N SER A 89 16.58 24.17 -7.67
CA SER A 89 16.62 25.63 -7.70
C SER A 89 17.52 26.16 -8.81
N LEU A 90 18.69 25.55 -9.05
CA LEU A 90 19.58 25.91 -10.16
C LEU A 90 18.92 25.70 -11.53
N ILE A 91 18.14 24.63 -11.70
CA ILE A 91 17.40 24.39 -12.93
C ILE A 91 16.32 25.46 -13.13
N SER A 92 15.60 25.83 -12.06
CA SER A 92 14.59 26.90 -12.10
C SER A 92 15.19 28.25 -12.49
N GLU A 93 16.34 28.63 -11.90
CA GLU A 93 17.01 29.90 -12.20
C GLU A 93 17.56 29.97 -13.64
N LEU A 94 17.99 28.83 -14.20
CA LEU A 94 18.42 28.75 -15.60
C LEU A 94 17.23 28.88 -16.57
N SER A 95 16.07 28.32 -16.22
CA SER A 95 14.84 28.50 -16.99
C SER A 95 14.34 29.95 -16.98
N ASP A 96 14.39 30.63 -15.83
CA ASP A 96 13.95 32.03 -15.72
C ASP A 96 14.84 32.99 -16.52
N ARG A 97 16.15 32.74 -16.57
CA ARG A 97 17.09 33.56 -17.36
C ARG A 97 16.89 33.42 -18.88
N HIS A 98 16.46 32.25 -19.34
CA HIS A 98 16.21 32.00 -20.76
C HIS A 98 14.91 32.64 -21.26
N LEU A 99 13.98 32.98 -20.35
CA LEU A 99 12.72 33.68 -20.67
C LEU A 99 12.85 35.21 -20.71
N LEU A 100 13.92 35.78 -20.14
CA LEU A 100 14.17 37.23 -20.08
C LEU A 100 15.09 37.75 -21.21
N SER A 101 15.48 36.89 -22.16
CA SER A 101 16.39 37.23 -23.26
C SER A 101 15.70 37.36 -24.63
N HIS A 102 14.38 37.58 -24.65
CA HIS A 102 13.60 37.87 -25.86
C HIS A 102 12.88 39.22 -25.76
#